data_AF-A0A7I0J584-F1
#
_entry.id   AF-A0A7I0J584-F1
#
_cell.length_a   1.000
_cell.length_b   1.000
_cell.length_c   1.000
_cell.angle_alpha   90.00
_cell.angle_beta   90.00
_cell.angle_gamma   90.00
#
_symmetry.space_group_name_H-M   'P 1'
#
loop_
_entity.id
_entity.type
_entity.pdbx_description
1 polymer ?
#
loop_
_entity_poly.entity_id
_entity_poly.type
_entity_poly.pdbx_seq_one_letter_code
_entity_poly.pdbx_strand_id
1 'polypeptide(L)'
;GLAGSDTVYGGDGKDTLNGGLDGDQLYGEGDDDTLNGDEGMDTLVGGLGGDTLHGGDDADTLIGGVDGLGNGGDTAVNMLFGDLGDDSLYGDAGHDELHGGGDNDTLVGNDGDDDLE
;
A
#
# COMPACT_ATOMS: atom_id res chain seq x y z
N GLY A 1 -4.15 9.20 11.14
CA GLY A 1 -4.89 10.44 11.32
C GLY A 1 -5.76 10.34 12.54
N LEU A 2 -6.71 11.27 12.65
CA LEU A 2 -7.89 11.10 13.51
C LEU A 2 -9.10 11.04 12.58
N ALA A 3 -10.03 12.00 12.66
CA ALA A 3 -11.14 12.09 11.72
C ALA A 3 -10.81 13.11 10.62
N GLY A 4 -11.29 12.83 9.40
CA GLY A 4 -11.15 13.66 8.21
C GLY A 4 -9.92 13.32 7.39
N SER A 5 -10.03 13.53 6.06
CA SER A 5 -8.97 13.25 5.09
C SER A 5 -7.65 13.95 5.40
N ASP A 6 -6.67 13.15 5.77
CA ASP A 6 -5.32 13.50 6.15
C ASP A 6 -4.32 13.17 5.03
N THR A 7 -3.12 13.73 5.15
CA THR A 7 -1.97 13.34 4.33
C THR A 7 -0.78 13.17 5.26
N VAL A 8 -0.23 11.96 5.30
CA VAL A 8 0.79 11.55 6.27
C VAL A 8 2.03 11.07 5.53
N TYR A 9 3.20 11.52 5.98
CA TYR A 9 4.51 11.15 5.43
C TYR A 9 5.37 10.57 6.56
N GLY A 10 5.98 9.39 6.34
CA GLY A 10 6.92 8.73 7.24
C GLY A 10 8.27 9.45 7.24
N GLY A 11 8.89 9.51 6.06
CA GLY A 11 10.19 10.14 5.87
C GLY A 11 11.28 9.11 5.70
N ASP A 12 12.48 9.45 6.19
CA ASP A 12 13.54 8.46 6.29
C ASP A 12 13.34 7.64 7.57
N GLY A 13 13.38 6.31 7.45
CA GLY A 13 13.40 5.39 8.57
C GLY A 13 12.18 4.47 8.59
N LYS A 14 12.20 3.49 9.52
CA LYS A 14 11.09 2.54 9.64
C LYS A 14 9.93 3.17 10.39
N ASP A 15 8.88 3.53 9.66
CA ASP A 15 7.72 4.22 10.16
C ASP A 15 6.49 3.31 10.29
N THR A 16 5.53 3.77 11.08
CA THR A 16 4.20 3.16 11.18
C THR A 16 3.16 4.26 11.07
N LEU A 17 2.44 4.25 9.95
CA LEU A 17 1.41 5.23 9.63
C LEU A 17 0.03 4.57 9.75
N ASN A 18 -0.94 5.33 10.27
CA ASN A 18 -2.34 4.92 10.32
C ASN A 18 -3.17 6.07 9.76
N GLY A 19 -4.16 5.80 8.92
CA GLY A 19 -5.09 6.76 8.31
C GLY A 19 -6.21 7.11 9.30
N GLY A 20 -6.98 6.11 9.70
CA GLY A 20 -7.99 6.24 10.73
C GLY A 20 -9.39 6.24 10.15
N LEU A 21 -10.07 7.38 10.14
CA LEU A 21 -11.40 7.47 9.55
C LEU A 21 -11.36 8.43 8.37
N ASP A 22 -12.19 8.13 7.36
CA ASP A 22 -12.30 8.89 6.12
C ASP A 22 -11.09 8.65 5.18
N GLY A 23 -11.25 8.99 3.90
CA GLY A 23 -10.20 8.70 2.90
C GLY A 23 -8.94 9.55 3.07
N ASP A 24 -7.81 8.89 3.26
CA ASP A 24 -6.50 9.40 3.61
C ASP A 24 -5.44 9.11 2.54
N GLN A 25 -4.30 9.80 2.63
CA GLN A 25 -3.11 9.53 1.82
C GLN A 25 -1.90 9.28 2.72
N LEU A 26 -1.31 8.10 2.63
CA LEU A 26 -0.19 7.66 3.45
C LEU A 26 1.02 7.38 2.56
N TYR A 27 2.17 7.96 2.92
CA TYR A 27 3.44 7.80 2.20
C TYR A 27 4.52 7.35 3.18
N GLY A 28 5.05 6.13 3.04
CA GLY A 28 6.17 5.63 3.85
C GLY A 28 7.46 6.38 3.55
N GLU A 29 7.72 6.54 2.24
CA GLU A 29 8.90 7.17 1.64
C GLU A 29 10.12 6.25 1.58
N GLY A 30 10.90 6.07 2.65
CA GLY A 30 12.10 5.25 2.55
C GLY A 30 12.43 4.45 3.79
N ASP A 31 13.04 3.27 3.56
CA ASP A 31 13.17 2.16 4.51
C ASP A 31 11.88 1.35 4.65
N ASP A 32 11.93 0.25 5.42
CA ASP A 32 10.80 -0.69 5.55
C ASP A 32 9.70 -0.12 6.47
N ASP A 33 8.55 0.18 5.91
CA ASP A 33 7.42 0.84 6.56
C ASP A 33 6.20 -0.06 6.80
N THR A 34 5.30 0.39 7.66
CA THR A 34 3.97 -0.19 7.85
C THR A 34 2.90 0.88 7.74
N LEU A 35 2.00 0.75 6.77
CA LEU A 35 0.91 1.70 6.50
C LEU A 35 -0.44 0.99 6.68
N ASN A 36 -1.34 1.59 7.46
CA ASN A 36 -2.72 1.12 7.64
C ASN A 36 -3.70 2.23 7.23
N GLY A 37 -4.58 2.00 6.25
CA GLY A 37 -5.63 2.93 5.85
C GLY A 37 -6.72 3.07 6.92
N ASP A 38 -7.16 1.93 7.45
CA ASP A 38 -8.27 1.78 8.41
C ASP A 38 -9.65 1.91 7.72
N GLU A 39 -10.53 2.86 8.08
CA GLU A 39 -11.84 3.02 7.43
C GLU A 39 -11.81 4.17 6.43
N GLY A 40 -12.10 3.93 5.15
CA GLY A 40 -12.21 5.00 4.17
C GLY A 40 -11.72 4.59 2.79
N MET A 41 -11.84 5.48 1.80
CA MET A 41 -11.21 5.25 0.50
C MET A 41 -9.80 5.85 0.53
N ASP A 42 -8.83 5.02 0.83
CA ASP A 42 -7.46 5.42 1.12
C ASP A 42 -6.51 5.24 -0.07
N THR A 43 -5.38 5.94 0.01
CA THR A 43 -4.25 5.75 -0.90
C THR A 43 -2.98 5.56 -0.09
N LEU A 44 -2.37 4.39 -0.20
CA LEU A 44 -1.16 4.00 0.50
C LEU A 44 -0.02 3.81 -0.51
N VAL A 45 1.12 4.45 -0.24
CA VAL A 45 2.35 4.33 -1.02
C VAL A 45 3.49 3.97 -0.08
N GLY A 46 4.05 2.76 -0.22
CA GLY A 46 5.17 2.28 0.60
C GLY A 46 6.42 3.13 0.35
N GLY A 47 6.97 3.05 -0.85
CA GLY A 47 8.08 3.88 -1.28
C GLY A 47 9.30 3.05 -1.64
N LEU A 48 10.42 3.27 -0.96
CA LEU A 48 11.63 2.46 -1.10
C LEU A 48 11.80 1.58 0.13
N GLY A 49 11.79 0.26 -0.02
CA GLY A 49 11.92 -0.64 1.12
C GLY A 49 10.99 -1.83 1.01
N GLY A 50 11.14 -2.78 1.93
CA GLY A 50 10.19 -3.89 2.02
C GLY A 50 9.01 -3.49 2.89
N ASP A 51 7.96 -2.97 2.25
CA ASP A 51 6.84 -2.34 2.95
C ASP A 51 5.68 -3.31 3.24
N THR A 52 4.89 -2.97 4.25
CA THR A 52 3.63 -3.66 4.57
C THR A 52 2.47 -2.67 4.55
N LEU A 53 1.51 -2.88 3.65
CA LEU A 53 0.36 -1.99 3.44
C LEU A 53 -0.93 -2.76 3.71
N HIS A 54 -1.82 -2.17 4.51
CA HIS A 54 -3.18 -2.62 4.77
C HIS A 54 -4.16 -1.52 4.35
N GLY A 55 -5.04 -1.80 3.38
CA GLY A 55 -6.10 -0.89 2.95
C GLY A 55 -7.11 -0.69 4.07
N GLY A 56 -7.83 -1.75 4.39
CA GLY A 56 -8.79 -1.76 5.48
C GLY A 56 -10.21 -1.96 4.95
N ASP A 57 -11.13 -1.11 5.36
CA ASP A 57 -12.51 -1.15 4.89
C ASP A 57 -12.72 -0.08 3.79
N ASP A 58 -13.55 -0.40 2.79
CA ASP A 58 -13.87 0.40 1.60
C ASP A 58 -12.83 0.27 0.47
N ALA A 59 -13.04 0.97 -0.65
CA ALA A 59 -12.25 0.75 -1.86
C ALA A 59 -10.93 1.55 -1.83
N ASP A 60 -9.82 0.84 -1.74
CA ASP A 60 -8.49 1.40 -1.53
C ASP A 60 -7.56 1.31 -2.74
N THR A 61 -6.50 2.10 -2.70
CA THR A 61 -5.37 2.01 -3.64
C THR A 61 -4.07 1.82 -2.88
N LEU A 62 -3.42 0.68 -3.09
CA LEU A 62 -2.16 0.31 -2.46
C LEU A 62 -1.05 0.19 -3.51
N ILE A 63 0.08 0.85 -3.25
CA ILE A 63 1.26 0.85 -4.10
C ILE A 63 2.47 0.48 -3.24
N GLY A 64 3.09 -0.67 -3.49
CA GLY A 64 4.28 -1.12 -2.74
C GLY A 64 5.47 -0.20 -2.95
N GLY A 65 5.77 0.15 -4.20
CA GLY A 65 6.89 1.02 -4.54
C GLY A 65 6.57 2.53 -4.56
N VAL A 66 7.33 3.28 -5.36
CA VAL A 66 7.28 4.76 -5.40
C VAL A 66 6.18 5.33 -6.29
N ASP A 67 5.74 4.60 -7.32
CA ASP A 67 4.76 5.11 -8.29
C ASP A 67 3.76 4.09 -8.84
N GLY A 68 3.90 2.80 -8.52
CA GLY A 68 2.98 1.74 -8.94
C GLY A 68 3.04 1.41 -10.44
N LEU A 69 4.00 1.99 -11.16
CA LEU A 69 4.19 1.79 -12.59
C LEU A 69 5.28 0.75 -12.91
N GLY A 70 5.88 0.11 -11.92
CA GLY A 70 6.99 -0.83 -12.12
C GLY A 70 8.32 -0.13 -12.46
N ASN A 71 8.37 1.21 -12.43
CA ASN A 71 9.51 1.99 -12.92
C ASN A 71 10.37 2.57 -11.78
N GLY A 72 9.99 2.32 -10.52
CA GLY A 72 10.62 2.87 -9.33
C GLY A 72 12.04 2.40 -9.09
N GLY A 73 12.40 1.23 -9.65
CA GLY A 73 13.70 0.60 -9.44
C GLY A 73 13.89 0.05 -8.02
N ASP A 74 12.86 0.14 -7.18
CA ASP A 74 12.78 -0.70 -6.00
C ASP A 74 12.56 -2.15 -6.45
N THR A 75 13.21 -3.08 -5.76
CA THR A 75 13.09 -4.53 -6.01
C THR A 75 12.89 -5.26 -4.69
N ALA A 76 12.58 -4.52 -3.62
CA ALA A 76 12.23 -5.05 -2.35
C ALA A 76 10.95 -5.88 -2.44
N VAL A 77 10.73 -6.67 -1.40
CA VAL A 77 9.55 -7.52 -1.29
C VAL A 77 8.52 -6.75 -0.48
N ASN A 78 7.39 -6.42 -1.10
CA ASN A 78 6.28 -5.75 -0.46
C ASN A 78 5.16 -6.73 -0.12
N MET A 79 4.43 -6.46 0.95
CA MET A 79 3.21 -7.16 1.32
C MET A 79 2.04 -6.19 1.30
N LEU A 80 1.08 -6.40 0.39
CA LEU A 80 -0.09 -5.55 0.22
C LEU A 80 -1.36 -6.35 0.53
N PHE A 81 -2.21 -5.81 1.39
CA PHE A 81 -3.49 -6.39 1.78
C PHE A 81 -4.60 -5.37 1.50
N GLY A 82 -5.51 -5.67 0.56
CA GLY A 82 -6.70 -4.83 0.30
C GLY A 82 -7.69 -4.86 1.45
N ASP A 83 -7.85 -6.05 2.05
CA ASP A 83 -8.78 -6.34 3.15
C ASP A 83 -10.25 -6.38 2.68
N LEU A 84 -11.11 -5.42 3.04
CA LEU A 84 -12.53 -5.42 2.66
C LEU A 84 -12.84 -4.25 1.72
N GLY A 85 -12.96 -4.50 0.42
CA GLY A 85 -13.23 -3.44 -0.54
C GLY A 85 -13.15 -3.95 -1.96
N ASP A 86 -13.54 -3.11 -2.93
CA ASP A 86 -13.12 -3.37 -4.32
C ASP A 86 -11.78 -2.66 -4.50
N ASP A 87 -10.66 -3.35 -4.22
CA ASP A 87 -9.35 -2.71 -4.05
C ASP A 87 -8.48 -2.71 -5.31
N SER A 88 -7.47 -1.84 -5.33
CA SER A 88 -6.45 -1.79 -6.38
C SER A 88 -5.04 -1.87 -5.78
N LEU A 89 -4.36 -2.99 -5.99
CA LEU A 89 -3.04 -3.30 -5.44
C LEU A 89 -1.99 -3.34 -6.56
N TYR A 90 -0.88 -2.63 -6.37
CA TYR A 90 0.25 -2.56 -7.30
C TYR A 90 1.58 -2.89 -6.58
N GLY A 91 2.22 -4.02 -6.94
CA GLY A 91 3.46 -4.50 -6.32
C GLY A 91 4.70 -3.64 -6.63
N ASP A 92 4.78 -3.16 -7.88
CA ASP A 92 5.97 -2.50 -8.47
C ASP A 92 7.00 -3.56 -8.91
N ALA A 93 8.28 -3.24 -8.99
CA ALA A 93 9.28 -4.27 -9.22
C ALA A 93 9.64 -4.98 -7.91
N GLY A 94 9.83 -6.31 -7.93
CA GLY A 94 10.01 -7.06 -6.69
C GLY A 94 9.70 -8.54 -6.79
N HIS A 95 9.62 -9.21 -5.64
CA HIS A 95 8.89 -10.47 -5.50
C HIS A 95 7.81 -10.17 -4.47
N ASP A 96 6.69 -9.62 -4.93
CA ASP A 96 5.70 -9.05 -4.05
C ASP A 96 4.61 -10.06 -3.68
N GLU A 97 3.96 -9.82 -2.54
CA GLU A 97 2.83 -10.61 -2.05
C GLU A 97 1.60 -9.68 -1.98
N LEU A 98 0.62 -9.91 -2.84
CA LEU A 98 -0.60 -9.11 -2.95
C LEU A 98 -1.82 -9.97 -2.61
N HIS A 99 -2.58 -9.54 -1.61
CA HIS A 99 -3.82 -10.17 -1.17
C HIS A 99 -4.97 -9.19 -1.36
N GLY A 100 -5.90 -9.49 -2.28
CA GLY A 100 -7.07 -8.64 -2.49
C GLY A 100 -8.00 -8.64 -1.27
N GLY A 101 -8.30 -9.83 -0.76
CA GLY A 101 -9.18 -10.00 0.39
C GLY A 101 -10.63 -10.26 -0.03
N GLY A 102 -11.56 -9.46 0.48
CA GLY A 102 -12.98 -9.53 0.15
C GLY A 102 -13.30 -8.88 -1.20
N ASP A 103 -14.52 -9.11 -1.70
CA ASP A 103 -15.08 -8.37 -2.84
C ASP A 103 -14.26 -8.49 -4.17
N ASN A 104 -14.24 -7.48 -5.05
CA ASN A 104 -13.69 -7.60 -6.40
C ASN A 104 -12.45 -6.72 -6.62
N ASP A 105 -11.30 -7.34 -6.39
CA ASP A 105 -10.03 -6.62 -6.43
C ASP A 105 -9.34 -6.63 -7.79
N THR A 106 -8.47 -5.64 -7.98
CA THR A 106 -7.51 -5.56 -9.08
C THR A 106 -6.10 -5.65 -8.51
N LEU A 107 -5.43 -6.76 -8.79
CA LEU A 107 -4.04 -6.98 -8.36
C LEU A 107 -3.10 -6.93 -9.57
N VAL A 108 -2.04 -6.15 -9.45
CA VAL A 108 -1.01 -5.96 -10.48
C VAL A 108 0.37 -6.09 -9.83
N GLY A 109 1.02 -7.25 -9.98
CA GLY A 109 2.39 -7.44 -9.49
C GLY A 109 3.38 -6.47 -10.13
N ASN A 110 3.33 -6.34 -11.46
CA ASN A 110 4.32 -5.68 -12.32
C ASN A 110 5.57 -6.56 -12.56
N ASP A 111 6.77 -6.04 -12.30
CA ASP A 111 8.04 -6.64 -12.73
C ASP A 111 8.57 -7.55 -11.61
N GLY A 112 8.30 -8.84 -11.68
CA GLY A 112 8.63 -9.69 -10.55
C GLY A 112 8.23 -11.14 -10.71
N ASP A 113 8.67 -11.95 -9.77
CA ASP A 113 8.03 -13.24 -9.50
C ASP A 113 7.05 -12.97 -8.35
N ASP A 114 5.79 -12.64 -8.64
CA ASP A 114 4.83 -12.18 -7.63
C ASP A 114 3.81 -13.26 -7.24
N ASP A 115 3.39 -13.24 -5.97
CA ASP A 115 2.29 -14.04 -5.44
C ASP A 115 1.04 -13.15 -5.33
N LEU A 116 -0.05 -13.54 -6.00
CA LEU A 116 -1.31 -12.77 -6.10
C LEU A 116 -2.48 -13.67 -5.67
N GLU A 117 -3.17 -13.31 -4.58
CA GLU A 117 -4.29 -14.06 -4.00
C GLU A 117 -5.62 -13.28 -3.97
#